data_AF-A0A2D6YKJ6-F1
#
_entry.id   AF-A0A2D6YKJ6-F1
#
_cell.length_a   1.000
_cell.length_b   1.000
_cell.length_c   1.000
_cell.angle_alpha   90.00
_cell.angle_beta   90.00
_cell.angle_gamma   90.00
#
_symmetry.space_group_name_H-M   'P 1'
#
loop_
_entity.id
_entity.type
_entity.pdbx_description
1 polymer ?
#
loop_
_entity_poly.entity_id
_entity_poly.type
_entity_poly.pdbx_seq_one_letter_code
_entity_poly.pdbx_strand_id
1 'polypeptide(L)' 'MRRISERLFLPRSYHLRYPFGHALGEVENRNQQLQILVDCLNLLENAEKPGTIIDAPYLWKRHQFEELFPS' A
#
# COMPACT_ATOMS: atom_id res chain seq x y z
N MET A 1 -5.34 -1.49 -11.97
CA MET A 1 -5.80 -0.49 -10.99
C MET A 1 -5.13 0.88 -11.14
N ARG A 2 -3.81 1.04 -11.20
CA ARG A 2 -3.13 2.36 -11.35
C ARG A 2 -3.70 3.25 -12.46
N ARG A 3 -3.80 2.72 -13.69
CA ARG A 3 -4.37 3.42 -14.85
C ARG A 3 -5.84 3.84 -14.66
N ILE A 4 -6.57 3.16 -13.79
CA ILE A 4 -7.96 3.50 -13.45
C ILE A 4 -7.95 4.66 -12.46
N SER A 5 -7.09 4.62 -11.43
CA SER A 5 -6.92 5.72 -10.47
C SER A 5 -6.55 7.04 -11.14
N GLU A 6 -5.66 7.00 -12.14
CA GLU A 6 -5.27 8.17 -12.95
C GLU A 6 -6.45 8.79 -13.71
N ARG A 7 -7.42 7.97 -14.15
CA ARG A 7 -8.60 8.42 -14.91
C ARG A 7 -9.74 8.90 -14.03
N LEU A 8 -9.83 8.37 -12.80
CA LEU A 8 -10.93 8.67 -11.87
C LEU A 8 -10.61 9.84 -10.92
N PHE A 9 -9.44 10.48 -11.06
CA PHE A 9 -8.99 11.58 -10.19
C PHE A 9 -9.16 11.25 -8.70
N LEU A 10 -8.79 10.02 -8.31
CA LEU A 10 -8.83 9.62 -6.90
C LEU A 10 -7.95 10.58 -6.09
N PRO A 11 -8.44 11.12 -4.96
CA PRO A 11 -7.73 12.18 -4.24
C PRO A 11 -6.34 11.72 -3.80
N ARG A 12 -6.17 10.46 -3.39
CA ARG A 12 -4.91 9.79 -3.10
C ARG A 12 -5.06 8.31 -3.43
N SER A 13 -3.98 7.62 -3.80
CA SER A 13 -4.00 6.17 -4.02
C SER A 13 -2.66 5.53 -3.67
N TYR A 14 -2.71 4.43 -2.91
CA TYR A 14 -1.56 3.57 -2.68
C TYR A 14 -1.72 2.31 -3.54
N HIS A 15 -0.79 2.09 -4.47
CA HIS A 15 -0.90 1.08 -5.51
C HIS A 15 0.00 -0.13 -5.20
N LEU A 16 -0.63 -1.26 -4.86
CA LEU A 16 0.03 -2.55 -4.70
C LEU A 16 -0.08 -3.40 -5.97
N ARG A 17 1.06 -3.92 -6.42
CA ARG A 17 1.15 -4.85 -7.56
C ARG A 17 1.06 -6.30 -7.11
N TYR A 18 0.05 -6.61 -6.31
CA TYR A 18 -0.21 -7.97 -5.83
C TYR A 18 -1.28 -8.66 -6.68
N PRO A 19 -1.18 -9.97 -6.91
CA PRO A 19 -2.17 -10.71 -7.70
C PRO A 19 -3.53 -10.74 -6.98
N PHE A 20 -4.60 -11.00 -7.74
CA PHE A 20 -5.96 -11.24 -7.21
C PHE A 20 -6.55 -10.15 -6.30
N GLY A 21 -6.00 -8.93 -6.31
CA GLY A 21 -6.54 -7.83 -5.51
C GLY A 21 -6.26 -7.94 -4.01
N HIS A 22 -5.20 -8.65 -3.61
CA HIS A 22 -4.73 -8.68 -2.21
C HIS A 22 -4.33 -7.28 -1.73
N ALA A 23 -5.29 -6.54 -1.18
CA ALA A 23 -5.14 -5.12 -0.87
C ALA A 23 -4.18 -4.82 0.30
N LEU A 24 -4.00 -5.77 1.23
CA LEU A 24 -3.12 -5.64 2.40
C LEU A 24 -2.03 -6.73 2.45
N GLY A 25 -1.86 -7.51 1.38
CA GLY A 25 -0.86 -8.57 1.33
C GLY A 25 -1.39 -9.97 1.61
N GLU A 26 -0.50 -10.83 2.08
CA GLU A 26 -0.70 -12.26 2.27
C GLU A 26 -1.58 -12.54 3.48
N VAL A 27 -2.33 -13.64 3.41
CA VAL A 27 -3.10 -14.16 4.54
C VAL A 27 -2.13 -14.49 5.67
N GLU A 28 -2.49 -14.14 6.91
CA GLU A 28 -1.70 -14.37 8.13
C GLU A 28 -0.33 -13.69 8.20
N ASN A 29 0.05 -12.88 7.21
CA ASN A 29 1.27 -12.07 7.29
C ASN A 29 0.99 -10.72 7.97
N ARG A 30 0.84 -10.76 9.30
CA ARG A 30 0.50 -9.58 10.11
C ARG A 30 1.46 -8.41 9.88
N ASN A 31 2.77 -8.66 9.82
CA ASN A 31 3.77 -7.61 9.65
C ASN A 31 3.62 -6.89 8.30
N GLN A 32 3.41 -7.64 7.22
CA GLN A 32 3.11 -7.08 5.91
C GLN A 32 1.84 -6.23 5.91
N GLN A 33 0.76 -6.75 6.49
CA GLN A 33 -0.52 -6.06 6.53
C GLN A 33 -0.43 -4.74 7.29
N LEU A 34 0.26 -4.75 8.44
CA LEU A 34 0.47 -3.55 9.23
C LEU A 34 1.37 -2.54 8.53
N GLN A 35 2.47 -2.98 7.89
CA GLN A 35 3.32 -2.09 7.12
C GLN A 35 2.55 -1.40 5.99
N ILE A 36 1.79 -2.16 5.21
CA ILE A 36 0.98 -1.61 4.12
C ILE A 36 -0.05 -0.62 4.66
N LEU A 37 -0.70 -0.93 5.79
CA LEU A 37 -1.66 -0.04 6.42
C LEU A 37 -1.00 1.27 6.88
N VAL A 38 0.15 1.18 7.54
CA VAL A 38 0.94 2.34 7.98
C VAL A 38 1.35 3.20 6.79
N ASP A 39 1.80 2.60 5.68
CA ASP A 39 2.14 3.33 4.46
C ASP A 39 0.92 4.07 3.87
N CYS A 40 -0.26 3.44 3.89
CA CYS A 40 -1.51 4.07 3.46
C CYS A 40 -1.88 5.26 4.35
N LEU A 41 -1.72 5.13 5.67
CA LEU A 41 -1.98 6.20 6.63
C LEU A 41 -0.96 7.34 6.47
N ASN A 42 0.31 7.02 6.26
CA ASN A 42 1.34 8.00 5.97
C ASN A 42 1.03 8.80 4.69
N LEU A 43 0.53 8.14 3.64
CA LEU A 43 0.05 8.81 2.44
C LEU A 43 -1.15 9.72 2.73
N LEU A 44 -2.09 9.24 3.57
CA LEU A 44 -3.27 10.01 3.96
C LEU A 44 -2.90 11.26 4.75
N GLU A 45 -1.90 11.18 5.63
CA GLU A 45 -1.46 12.28 6.47
C GLU A 45 -0.56 13.28 5.73
N ASN A 46 0.35 12.79 4.89
CA ASN A 46 1.48 13.60 4.39
C ASN A 46 1.38 14.00 2.90
N ALA A 47 0.43 13.47 2.11
CA ALA A 47 0.32 13.90 0.72
C ALA A 47 -0.19 15.34 0.59
N GLU A 48 0.65 16.21 0.04
CA GLU A 48 0.35 17.63 -0.16
C GLU A 48 -0.53 17.91 -1.39
N LYS A 49 -0.58 16.97 -2.35
CA LYS A 49 -1.25 17.17 -3.65
C LYS A 49 -2.37 16.15 -3.88
N PRO A 50 -3.58 16.59 -4.27
CA PRO A 50 -4.60 15.67 -4.79
C PRO A 50 -4.09 14.90 -6.02
N GLY A 51 -4.56 13.68 -6.20
CA GLY A 51 -4.11 12.79 -7.26
C GLY A 51 -2.77 12.11 -6.98
N THR A 52 -2.20 12.24 -5.77
CA THR A 52 -0.93 11.56 -5.42
C THR A 52 -1.14 10.04 -5.47
N ILE A 53 -0.38 9.38 -6.33
CA ILE A 53 -0.33 7.92 -6.44
C ILE A 53 1.05 7.45 -6.01
N ILE A 54 1.10 6.60 -4.99
CA ILE A 54 2.33 5.93 -4.57
C ILE A 54 2.30 4.49 -5.07
N ASP A 55 3.33 4.10 -5.80
CA ASP A 55 3.56 2.71 -6.17
C ASP A 55 4.33 2.02 -5.04
N ALA A 56 3.73 1.00 -4.41
CA ALA A 56 4.34 0.27 -3.31
C ALA A 56 5.67 -0.38 -3.76
N PRO A 57 6.73 -0.33 -2.93
CA PRO A 57 8.03 -0.91 -3.28
C PRO A 57 8.08 -2.44 -3.13
N TYR A 58 7.03 -3.04 -2.55
CA TYR A 58 7.03 -4.45 -2.17
C TYR A 58 6.78 -5.39 -3.35
N LEU A 59 7.57 -6.45 -3.41
CA LEU A 59 7.38 -7.56 -4.34
C LEU A 59 6.57 -8.68 -3.66
N TRP A 60 5.54 -9.17 -4.35
CA TRP A 60 4.69 -10.25 -3.86
C TRP A 60 5.52 -11.50 -3.51
N LYS A 61 5.38 -12.00 -2.27
CA LYS A 61 6.09 -13.18 -1.74
C LYS A 61 7.62 -13.12 -1.80
N ARG A 62 8.20 -11.92 -1.98
CA ARG A 62 9.66 -11.71 -2.14
C ARG A 62 10.21 -10.59 -1.27
N HIS A 63 9.34 -9.95 -0.49
CA HIS A 63 9.73 -8.93 0.47
C HIS A 63 9.52 -9.48 1.88
N GLN A 64 10.52 -9.29 2.75
CA GLN A 64 10.43 -9.62 4.16
C GLN A 64 9.99 -8.38 4.92
N PHE A 65 9.05 -8.54 5.85
CA PHE A 65 8.51 -7.44 6.64
C PHE A 65 8.92 -7.62 8.10
N GLU A 66 9.51 -6.57 8.65
CA GLU A 66 9.93 -6.53 10.05
C GLU A 66 8.73 -6.29 10.98
N GLU A 67 8.90 -6.60 12.26
CA GLU A 67 7.89 -6.32 13.27
C GLU A 67 7.88 -4.83 13.61
N LEU A 68 6.78 -4.16 13.28
CA LEU A 68 6.62 -2.72 13.50
C LEU A 68 6.30 -2.35 14.96
N PHE A 69 5.59 -3.23 15.66
CA PHE A 69 5.14 -3.01 17.03
C PHE A 69 5.60 -4.18 17.89
N PRO A 70 6.87 -4.15 18.36
CA PRO A 70 7.38 -5.16 19.27
C PRO A 70 6.58 -5.14 20.58
N SER A 71 6.51 -6.31 21.23
CA SER A 71 5.76 -6.53 22.49
C SER A 71 6.60 -6.31 23.74
#